data_AF-A0A9Q0F5D5-F1
#
_entry.id   AF-A0A9Q0F5D5-F1
#
_cell.length_a   1.000
_cell.length_b   1.000
_cell.length_c   1.000
_cell.angle_alpha   90.00
_cell.angle_beta   90.00
_cell.angle_gamma   90.00
#
_symmetry.space_group_name_H-M   'P 1'
#
loop_
_entity.id
_entity.type
_entity.pdbx_description
1 polymer ?
#
loop_
_entity_poly.entity_id
_entity_poly.type
_entity_poly.pdbx_seq_one_letter_code
_entity_poly.pdbx_strand_id
1 'polypeptide(L)'
;MRILRKGYSVTIVLAVLVFWFNFALCGLGGIITAYAFVWITKYYADYKHELEPVRTLALASPTAHGTIIIAGVTLGLESTAFPVLVIGFSIISTFRLGLASGLIEDVGNPTGGLFGTAVATMGVLNTAAYVLTMDMFGPIVGNAGGIVEMSSR
;
A
#
# COMPACT_ATOMS: atom_id res chain seq x y z
N MET A 1 2.80 5.07 -50.85
CA MET A 1 3.35 4.30 -49.70
C MET A 1 3.68 5.12 -48.45
N ARG A 2 4.21 6.37 -48.54
CA ARG A 2 4.55 7.18 -47.34
C ARG A 2 3.37 7.50 -46.41
N ILE A 3 2.17 7.72 -46.94
CA ILE A 3 0.96 8.06 -46.16
C ILE A 3 0.41 6.83 -45.42
N LEU A 4 0.34 5.68 -46.10
CA LEU A 4 -0.02 4.39 -45.49
C LEU A 4 0.93 3.98 -44.37
N ARG A 5 2.25 4.19 -44.55
CA ARG A 5 3.24 3.95 -43.48
C ARG A 5 3.05 4.88 -42.29
N LYS A 6 2.75 6.16 -42.52
CA LYS A 6 2.43 7.11 -41.44
C LYS A 6 1.15 6.70 -40.70
N GLY A 7 0.11 6.29 -41.42
CA GLY A 7 -1.14 5.78 -40.83
C GLY A 7 -0.91 4.56 -39.95
N TYR A 8 -0.19 3.56 -40.45
CA TYR A 8 0.16 2.35 -39.72
C TYR A 8 1.00 2.64 -38.46
N SER A 9 2.00 3.53 -38.56
CA SER A 9 2.79 3.94 -37.39
C SER A 9 1.95 4.67 -36.34
N VAL A 10 1.02 5.54 -36.74
CA VAL A 10 0.13 6.24 -35.81
C VAL A 10 -0.81 5.27 -35.11
N THR A 11 -1.39 4.29 -35.81
CA THR A 11 -2.25 3.27 -35.20
C THR A 11 -1.51 2.41 -34.19
N ILE A 12 -0.25 2.03 -34.46
CA ILE A 12 0.57 1.27 -33.50
C ILE A 12 0.83 2.11 -32.25
N VAL A 13 1.25 3.36 -32.41
CA VAL A 13 1.55 4.24 -31.27
C VAL A 13 0.31 4.44 -30.41
N LEU A 14 -0.86 4.67 -31.00
CA LEU A 14 -2.11 4.81 -30.25
C LEU A 14 -2.51 3.50 -29.56
N ALA A 15 -2.40 2.35 -30.22
CA ALA A 15 -2.71 1.06 -29.61
C ALA A 15 -1.80 0.75 -28.41
N VAL A 16 -0.49 1.00 -28.55
CA VAL A 16 0.47 0.84 -27.45
C VAL A 16 0.14 1.81 -26.31
N LEU A 17 -0.06 3.10 -26.59
CA LEU A 17 -0.36 4.07 -25.53
C LEU A 17 -1.63 3.72 -24.75
N VAL A 18 -2.73 3.40 -25.44
CA VAL A 18 -4.01 3.08 -24.80
C VAL A 18 -3.92 1.77 -24.01
N PHE A 19 -3.24 0.76 -24.55
CA PHE A 19 -3.07 -0.53 -23.89
C PHE A 19 -2.26 -0.42 -22.59
N TRP A 20 -1.09 0.24 -22.66
CA TRP A 20 -0.19 0.42 -21.52
C TRP A 20 -0.72 1.43 -20.50
N PHE A 21 -1.58 2.38 -20.91
CA PHE A 21 -2.20 3.34 -19.99
C PHE A 21 -3.07 2.65 -18.94
N ASN A 22 -3.83 1.61 -19.29
CA ASN A 22 -4.64 0.86 -18.33
C ASN A 22 -3.77 0.22 -17.23
N PHE A 23 -2.63 -0.36 -17.60
CA PHE A 23 -1.70 -0.96 -16.62
C PHE A 23 -0.93 0.07 -15.82
N ALA A 24 -0.60 1.23 -16.41
CA ALA A 24 -0.04 2.35 -15.67
C ALA A 24 -0.98 2.83 -14.56
N LEU A 25 -2.30 2.90 -14.84
CA LEU A 25 -3.31 3.20 -13.83
C LEU A 25 -3.40 2.13 -12.74
N CYS A 26 -3.28 0.84 -13.08
CA CYS A 26 -3.21 -0.23 -12.09
C CYS A 26 -2.00 -0.08 -11.16
N GLY A 27 -0.82 0.22 -11.72
CA GLY A 27 0.40 0.48 -10.95
C GLY A 27 0.28 1.69 -10.03
N LEU A 28 -0.32 2.79 -10.51
CA LEU A 28 -0.65 3.97 -9.70
C LEU A 28 -1.61 3.62 -8.56
N GLY A 29 -2.63 2.80 -8.82
CA GLY A 29 -3.53 2.27 -7.79
C GLY A 29 -2.79 1.52 -6.68
N GLY A 30 -1.78 0.74 -7.05
CA GLY A 30 -0.85 0.10 -6.11
C GLY A 30 -0.07 1.09 -5.23
N ILE A 31 0.49 2.15 -5.83
CA ILE A 31 1.22 3.18 -5.07
C ILE A 31 0.30 3.91 -4.09
N ILE A 32 -0.92 4.27 -4.52
CA ILE A 32 -1.93 4.89 -3.65
C ILE A 32 -2.29 3.95 -2.50
N THR A 33 -2.43 2.65 -2.77
CA THR A 33 -2.68 1.63 -1.76
C THR A 33 -1.56 1.61 -0.71
N ALA A 34 -0.29 1.60 -1.13
CA ALA A 34 0.85 1.64 -0.22
C ALA A 34 0.86 2.90 0.67
N TYR A 35 0.55 4.06 0.09
CA TYR A 35 0.45 5.31 0.84
C TYR A 35 -0.68 5.29 1.87
N ALA A 36 -1.86 4.79 1.50
CA ALA A 36 -2.99 4.63 2.42
C ALA A 36 -2.64 3.70 3.59
N PHE A 37 -1.89 2.63 3.34
CA PHE A 37 -1.39 1.72 4.38
C PHE A 37 -0.53 2.45 5.41
N VAL A 38 0.46 3.23 4.97
CA VAL A 38 1.30 4.03 5.88
C VAL A 38 0.44 4.97 6.72
N TRP A 39 -0.55 5.63 6.11
CA TRP A 39 -1.41 6.57 6.82
C TRP A 39 -2.29 5.91 7.90
N ILE A 40 -2.88 4.75 7.57
CA ILE A 40 -3.67 3.96 8.51
C ILE A 40 -2.79 3.45 9.66
N THR A 41 -1.61 2.92 9.36
CA THR A 41 -0.68 2.44 10.39
C THR A 41 -0.26 3.58 11.32
N LYS A 42 0.01 4.77 10.78
CA LYS A 42 0.32 5.95 11.61
C LYS A 42 -0.82 6.29 12.55
N TYR A 43 -2.06 6.34 12.08
CA TYR A 43 -3.22 6.64 12.93
C TYR A 43 -3.35 5.67 14.12
N TYR A 44 -3.08 4.38 13.91
CA TYR A 44 -3.20 3.37 14.97
C TYR A 44 -1.94 3.17 15.82
N ALA A 45 -0.78 3.75 15.46
CA ALA A 45 0.51 3.49 16.11
C ALA A 45 1.27 4.73 16.59
N ASP A 46 1.04 5.89 15.97
CA ASP A 46 1.69 7.14 16.38
C ASP A 46 1.07 7.65 17.70
N TYR A 47 1.88 8.37 18.47
CA TYR A 47 1.49 8.94 19.76
C TYR A 47 1.31 10.46 19.66
N LYS A 48 1.80 11.07 18.58
CA LYS A 48 1.94 12.52 18.44
C LYS A 48 0.63 13.23 18.12
N HIS A 49 -0.39 12.57 17.60
CA HIS A 49 -1.68 13.22 17.34
C HIS A 49 -2.62 13.11 18.54
N GLU A 50 -3.32 14.20 18.83
CA GLU A 50 -4.16 14.33 20.03
C GLU A 50 -5.36 13.37 20.05
N LEU A 51 -5.77 12.86 18.87
CA LEU A 51 -6.92 11.98 18.63
C LEU A 51 -6.53 10.49 18.47
N GLU A 52 -5.26 10.11 18.66
CA GLU A 52 -4.80 8.76 18.35
C GLU A 52 -5.16 7.71 19.42
N PRO A 53 -5.64 6.52 19.03
CA PRO A 53 -6.05 5.45 19.95
C PRO A 53 -4.95 4.96 20.91
N VAL A 54 -3.69 5.08 20.52
CA VAL A 54 -2.56 4.70 21.39
C VAL A 54 -2.42 5.65 22.57
N ARG A 55 -2.72 6.94 22.36
CA ARG A 55 -2.64 7.94 23.43
C ARG A 55 -3.73 7.73 24.47
N THR A 56 -4.95 7.42 24.04
CA THR A 56 -6.06 7.10 24.96
C THR A 56 -5.76 5.83 25.75
N LEU A 57 -5.15 4.83 25.12
CA LEU A 57 -4.66 3.62 25.80
C LEU A 57 -3.59 3.96 26.85
N ALA A 58 -2.62 4.81 26.53
CA ALA A 58 -1.58 5.22 27.48
C ALA A 58 -2.15 6.00 28.67
N LEU A 59 -3.11 6.89 28.45
CA LEU A 59 -3.79 7.63 29.52
C LEU A 59 -4.60 6.71 30.45
N ALA A 60 -5.07 5.56 29.96
CA ALA A 60 -5.74 4.55 30.77
C ALA A 60 -4.79 3.70 31.62
N SER A 61 -3.48 3.81 31.45
CA SER A 61 -2.46 2.99 32.15
C SER A 61 -2.52 3.00 33.67
N PRO A 62 -2.86 4.12 34.34
CA PRO A 62 -2.92 4.13 35.81
C PRO A 62 -4.09 3.34 36.39
N THR A 63 -5.09 2.98 35.59
CA THR A 63 -6.34 2.38 36.09
C THR A 63 -6.19 0.90 36.44
N ALA A 64 -5.76 0.07 35.50
CA ALA A 64 -5.48 -1.35 35.71
C ALA A 64 -4.67 -1.94 34.55
N HIS A 65 -3.63 -2.71 34.88
CA HIS A 65 -2.75 -3.38 33.91
C HIS A 65 -3.52 -4.35 32.99
N GLY A 66 -4.47 -5.12 33.55
CA GLY A 66 -5.28 -6.05 32.77
C GLY A 66 -6.16 -5.35 31.73
N THR A 67 -6.71 -4.18 32.06
CA THR A 67 -7.54 -3.38 31.15
C THR A 67 -6.73 -2.84 29.98
N ILE A 68 -5.46 -2.46 30.20
CA ILE A 68 -4.56 -2.06 29.11
C ILE A 68 -4.30 -3.21 28.14
N ILE A 69 -4.03 -4.42 28.64
CA ILE A 69 -3.75 -5.56 27.76
C ILE A 69 -4.98 -5.87 26.89
N ILE A 70 -6.17 -5.92 27.51
CA ILE A 70 -7.42 -6.19 26.79
C ILE A 70 -7.68 -5.09 25.75
N ALA A 71 -7.61 -3.82 26.15
CA ALA A 71 -7.86 -2.70 25.25
C ALA A 71 -6.83 -2.62 24.11
N GLY A 72 -5.55 -2.93 24.37
CA GLY A 72 -4.51 -3.00 23.35
C GLY A 72 -4.76 -4.12 22.34
N VAL A 73 -5.18 -5.31 22.78
CA VAL A 73 -5.54 -6.41 21.87
C VAL A 73 -6.77 -6.05 21.05
N THR A 74 -7.81 -5.48 21.67
CA THR A 74 -9.01 -5.01 20.96
C THR A 74 -8.66 -3.97 19.90
N LEU A 75 -7.81 -2.99 20.23
CA LEU A 75 -7.35 -1.97 19.29
C LEU A 75 -6.55 -2.58 18.14
N GLY A 76 -5.69 -3.57 18.42
CA GLY A 76 -4.97 -4.32 17.41
C GLY A 76 -5.91 -5.03 16.42
N LEU A 77 -6.96 -5.67 16.93
CA LEU A 77 -7.98 -6.31 16.08
C LEU A 77 -8.74 -5.28 15.24
N GLU A 78 -9.12 -4.14 15.81
CA GLU A 78 -9.79 -3.04 15.10
C GLU A 78 -8.93 -2.48 13.97
N SER A 79 -7.63 -2.31 14.22
CA SER A 79 -6.68 -1.72 13.26
C SER A 79 -6.59 -2.47 11.93
N THR A 80 -7.00 -3.75 11.88
CA THR A 80 -6.98 -4.56 10.66
C THR A 80 -8.16 -4.31 9.73
N ALA A 81 -9.25 -3.69 10.20
CA ALA A 81 -10.46 -3.49 9.41
C ALA A 81 -10.22 -2.58 8.19
N PHE A 82 -9.61 -1.42 8.41
CA PHE A 82 -9.33 -0.47 7.32
C PHE A 82 -8.33 -1.00 6.29
N PRO A 83 -7.17 -1.60 6.67
CA PRO A 83 -6.25 -2.22 5.73
C PRO A 83 -6.90 -3.27 4.82
N VAL A 84 -7.78 -4.12 5.37
CA VAL A 84 -8.50 -5.14 4.59
C VAL A 84 -9.43 -4.51 3.56
N LEU A 85 -10.17 -3.45 3.94
CA LEU A 85 -11.04 -2.73 3.02
C LEU A 85 -10.25 -2.07 1.88
N VAL A 86 -9.10 -1.46 2.19
CA VAL A 86 -8.23 -0.83 1.20
C VAL A 86 -7.68 -1.88 0.21
N ILE A 87 -7.22 -3.04 0.69
CA ILE A 87 -6.78 -4.14 -0.18
C ILE A 87 -7.93 -4.61 -1.07
N GLY A 88 -9.11 -4.86 -0.49
CA GLY A 88 -10.28 -5.30 -1.24
C GLY A 88 -10.67 -4.33 -2.36
N PHE A 89 -10.70 -3.04 -2.06
CA PHE A 89 -10.95 -1.99 -3.05
C PHE A 89 -9.87 -1.93 -4.14
N SER A 90 -8.61 -2.05 -3.76
CA SER A 90 -7.46 -2.06 -4.68
C SER A 90 -7.53 -3.24 -5.65
N ILE A 91 -7.79 -4.45 -5.15
CA ILE A 91 -7.95 -5.65 -5.98
C ILE A 91 -9.11 -5.49 -6.96
N ILE A 92 -10.29 -5.07 -6.49
CA ILE A 92 -11.48 -4.94 -7.35
C ILE A 92 -11.26 -3.88 -8.44
N SER A 93 -10.76 -2.70 -8.06
CA SER A 93 -10.53 -1.59 -9.00
C SER A 93 -9.47 -1.94 -10.06
N THR A 94 -8.33 -2.51 -9.66
CA THR A 94 -7.24 -2.87 -10.57
C THR A 94 -7.56 -4.10 -11.42
N PHE A 95 -8.35 -5.05 -10.90
CA PHE A 95 -8.87 -6.18 -11.69
C PHE A 95 -9.83 -5.70 -12.79
N ARG A 96 -10.73 -4.76 -12.49
CA ARG A 96 -11.64 -4.17 -13.48
C ARG A 96 -10.90 -3.35 -14.54
N LEU A 97 -9.92 -2.54 -14.14
CA LEU A 97 -9.05 -1.79 -15.05
C LEU A 97 -8.22 -2.72 -15.95
N GLY A 98 -7.68 -3.79 -15.37
CA GLY A 98 -6.94 -4.81 -16.12
C GLY A 98 -7.81 -5.51 -17.17
N LEU A 99 -9.08 -5.79 -16.88
CA LEU A 99 -10.01 -6.35 -17.87
C LEU A 99 -10.37 -5.38 -19.00
N ALA A 100 -10.42 -4.07 -18.71
CA ALA A 100 -10.66 -3.04 -19.71
C ALA A 100 -9.53 -2.92 -20.75
N SER A 101 -8.36 -3.52 -20.50
CA SER A 101 -7.27 -3.60 -21.47
C SER A 101 -7.59 -4.48 -22.69
N GLY A 102 -8.60 -5.34 -22.61
CA GLY A 102 -8.96 -6.28 -23.67
C GLY A 102 -7.98 -7.44 -23.84
N LEU A 103 -7.08 -7.66 -22.88
CA LEU A 103 -6.23 -8.85 -22.85
C LEU A 103 -7.06 -10.12 -22.69
N ILE A 104 -7.01 -10.96 -23.72
CA ILE A 104 -7.68 -12.26 -23.79
C ILE A 104 -6.59 -13.30 -24.06
N GLU A 105 -6.61 -14.39 -23.32
CA GLU A 105 -5.76 -15.56 -23.56
C GLU A 105 -6.15 -16.29 -24.85
N ASP A 106 -5.25 -17.12 -25.39
CA ASP A 106 -5.51 -17.95 -26.58
C ASP A 106 -6.73 -18.87 -26.44
N VAL A 107 -7.14 -19.19 -25.20
CA VAL A 107 -8.32 -20.01 -24.86
C VAL A 107 -9.61 -19.17 -24.78
N GLY A 108 -9.54 -17.85 -25.00
CA GLY A 108 -10.68 -16.93 -24.99
C GLY A 108 -11.05 -16.37 -23.62
N ASN A 109 -10.31 -16.70 -22.56
CA ASN A 109 -10.55 -16.18 -21.22
C ASN A 109 -9.96 -14.77 -21.04
N PRO A 110 -10.67 -13.84 -20.38
CA PRO A 110 -10.16 -12.50 -20.16
C PRO A 110 -9.16 -12.46 -19.00
N THR A 111 -7.87 -12.60 -19.29
CA THR A 111 -6.78 -12.67 -18.29
C THR A 111 -6.26 -11.30 -17.86
N GLY A 112 -6.61 -10.23 -18.57
CA GLY A 112 -6.12 -8.87 -18.29
C GLY A 112 -6.30 -8.39 -16.85
N GLY A 113 -7.35 -8.85 -16.16
CA GLY A 113 -7.60 -8.51 -14.76
C GLY A 113 -6.54 -9.04 -13.79
N LEU A 114 -6.11 -10.30 -13.96
CA LEU A 114 -5.06 -10.91 -13.12
C LEU A 114 -3.72 -10.23 -13.34
N PHE A 115 -3.41 -9.86 -14.59
CA PHE A 115 -2.21 -9.09 -14.87
C PHE A 115 -2.30 -7.68 -14.26
N GLY A 116 -3.48 -7.03 -14.32
CA GLY A 116 -3.73 -5.74 -13.68
C GLY A 116 -3.46 -5.75 -12.17
N THR A 117 -3.91 -6.78 -11.45
CA THR A 117 -3.62 -6.90 -10.00
C THR A 117 -2.15 -7.18 -9.73
N ALA A 118 -1.47 -7.97 -10.57
CA ALA A 118 -0.02 -8.19 -10.45
C ALA A 118 0.78 -6.89 -10.63
N VAL A 119 0.40 -6.05 -11.60
CA VAL A 119 1.01 -4.73 -11.81
C VAL A 119 0.75 -3.80 -10.63
N ALA A 120 -0.45 -3.86 -10.03
CA ALA A 120 -0.75 -3.12 -8.81
C ALA A 120 0.16 -3.54 -7.64
N THR A 121 0.41 -4.84 -7.45
CA THR A 121 1.36 -5.34 -6.45
C THR A 121 2.77 -4.81 -6.68
N MET A 122 3.23 -4.76 -7.94
CA MET A 122 4.52 -4.14 -8.27
C MET A 122 4.53 -2.64 -7.93
N GLY A 123 3.41 -1.94 -8.12
CA GLY A 123 3.22 -0.55 -7.70
C GLY A 123 3.40 -0.37 -6.19
N VAL A 124 2.85 -1.27 -5.37
CA VAL A 124 3.05 -1.26 -3.90
C VAL A 124 4.53 -1.42 -3.55
N LEU A 125 5.23 -2.36 -4.20
CA LEU A 125 6.64 -2.64 -3.94
C LEU A 125 7.58 -1.54 -4.42
N ASN A 126 7.16 -0.65 -5.33
CA ASN A 126 7.97 0.49 -5.76
C ASN A 126 8.35 1.41 -4.59
N THR A 127 7.51 1.52 -3.57
CA THR A 127 7.80 2.28 -2.34
C THR A 127 8.55 1.48 -1.28
N ALA A 128 8.84 0.19 -1.51
CA ALA A 128 9.43 -0.69 -0.50
C ALA A 128 10.82 -0.22 -0.04
N ALA A 129 11.64 0.36 -0.93
CA ALA A 129 12.95 0.88 -0.55
C ALA A 129 12.84 1.93 0.58
N TYR A 130 11.90 2.86 0.46
CA TYR A 130 11.64 3.86 1.49
C TYR A 130 11.13 3.22 2.78
N VAL A 131 10.13 2.33 2.69
CA VAL A 131 9.54 1.66 3.86
C VAL A 131 10.58 0.84 4.62
N LEU A 132 11.42 0.07 3.93
CA LEU A 132 12.48 -0.74 4.54
C LEU A 132 13.55 0.14 5.19
N THR A 133 13.91 1.27 4.57
CA THR A 133 14.84 2.21 5.23
C THR A 133 14.24 2.79 6.50
N MET A 134 12.94 3.11 6.51
CA MET A 134 12.22 3.59 7.70
C MET A 134 12.16 2.56 8.82
N ASP A 135 11.88 1.31 8.47
CA ASP A 135 11.82 0.20 9.42
C ASP A 135 13.16 -0.01 10.15
N MET A 136 14.28 0.14 9.43
CA MET A 136 15.62 0.02 10.02
C MET A 136 15.99 1.16 10.99
N PHE A 137 15.38 2.35 10.89
CA PHE A 137 15.67 3.43 11.83
C PHE A 137 15.24 3.10 13.26
N GLY A 138 14.16 2.34 13.45
CA GLY A 138 13.64 1.98 14.77
C GLY A 138 14.68 1.25 15.64
N PRO A 139 15.19 0.08 15.20
CA PRO A 139 16.23 -0.66 15.92
C PRO A 139 17.52 0.13 16.14
N ILE A 140 17.94 0.94 15.16
CA ILE A 140 19.15 1.76 15.28
C ILE A 140 19.01 2.80 16.39
N VAL A 141 17.90 3.55 16.40
CA VAL A 141 17.63 4.57 17.43
C VAL A 141 17.41 3.93 18.80
N GLY A 142 16.73 2.78 18.86
CA GLY A 142 16.56 2.02 20.10
C GLY A 142 17.88 1.58 20.73
N ASN A 143 18.79 1.03 19.92
CA ASN A 143 20.13 0.63 20.40
C ASN A 143 20.98 1.84 20.82
N ALA A 144 20.92 2.94 20.06
CA ALA A 144 21.61 4.17 20.41
C ALA A 144 21.11 4.73 21.75
N GLY A 145 19.79 4.76 21.98
CA GLY A 145 19.20 5.15 23.25
C GLY A 145 19.65 4.25 24.41
N GLY A 146 19.70 2.94 24.20
CA GLY A 146 20.22 1.99 25.19
C GLY A 146 21.70 2.22 25.52
N ILE A 147 22.54 2.51 24.53
CA ILE A 147 23.96 2.86 24.76
C ILE A 147 24.06 4.15 25.58
N VAL A 148 23.23 5.16 25.29
CA VAL A 148 23.18 6.39 26.08
C VAL A 148 22.77 6.08 27.52
N GLU A 149 21.69 5.34 27.75
CA GLU A 149 21.22 4.95 29.09
C GLU A 149 22.30 4.18 29.89
N MET A 150 23.03 3.27 29.24
CA MET A 150 24.04 2.42 29.89
C MET A 150 25.41 3.11 30.07
N SER A 151 25.75 4.06 29.20
CA SER A 151 27.03 4.80 29.25
C SER A 151 26.95 6.05 30.12
N SER A 152 25.73 6.53 30.40
CA SER A 152 25.49 7.68 31.23
C SER A 152 25.54 7.30 32.72
N ARG A 153 26.41 7.99 33.44
CA ARG A 153 26.19 8.35 34.84
C ARG A 153 25.28 9.58 34.89
#